data_AF-A0A949YSC8-F1
#
_entry.id   AF-A0A949YSC8-F1
#
_cell.length_a   1.000
_cell.length_b   1.000
_cell.length_c   1.000
_cell.angle_alpha   90.00
_cell.angle_beta   90.00
_cell.angle_gamma   90.00
#
_symmetry.space_group_name_H-M   'P 1'
#
loop_
_entity.id
_entity.type
_entity.pdbx_description
1 polymer ?
#
loop_
_entity_poly.entity_id
_entity_poly.type
_entity_poly.pdbx_seq_one_letter_code
_entity_poly.pdbx_strand_id
1 'polypeptide(L)'
;MTNHTPAGKRRSQENPAVGVVRQTIDLVVVLCLGVLMFRTFSAEAYVVPTGSMAPTLMGHHRELTCPNCGFVFVIGVDEEGHPPRPVCPNCGKNDLDRVTAVECNGDRVLVQKFLYDFRPPRRWEVAVFHFPGEPAQAYVKRVVGLPGESVQIVDGNVVIDGRVARKSLDELRAMQILVHDSRYVPHDSDRFPRWVFLLGAPRHRLASGWSQSEGRFVHEAVKPAPNEPDDRLDWLVYRHWDPVLNRYGPIRDHYAYNGGDLGADNVVPDLSLEARLTLSSEVEMIAIVIRSGGDRFLVRIPVKGEGSVEVARNDHKQLVVPWATPLTEVDRWPCTVMLQASVVDHRLTVTLDGQPLFQPLDYDNPLAGPHDDESPIALGVRGGALSVTDLKIFRDVYYTDALGSILRHPHGVNEPYQLKDDEYFVLGDNSPVSNDSRFWSGSPVVPRSMFLGKPFLVHLPGQVVALEVFGRSVYWVPDPRRIRYIY
;
A
#
# COMPACT_ATOMS: atom_id res chain seq x y z
N MET A 1 15.37 -71.44 -66.18
CA MET A 1 14.58 -71.54 -64.92
C MET A 1 15.57 -71.92 -63.85
N THR A 2 15.91 -71.10 -62.86
CA THR A 2 15.03 -70.53 -61.83
C THR A 2 15.59 -69.19 -61.31
N ASN A 3 14.69 -68.22 -61.11
CA ASN A 3 14.96 -66.91 -60.53
C ASN A 3 15.15 -67.01 -59.01
N HIS A 4 16.19 -66.37 -58.47
CA HIS A 4 16.30 -66.07 -57.04
C HIS A 4 15.79 -64.65 -56.76
N THR A 5 14.70 -64.56 -56.00
CA THR A 5 14.13 -63.34 -55.44
C THR A 5 14.81 -63.02 -54.10
N PRO A 6 15.18 -61.76 -53.79
CA PRO A 6 15.73 -61.43 -52.48
C PRO A 6 14.61 -61.23 -51.44
N ALA A 7 14.81 -61.82 -50.26
CA ALA A 7 13.91 -61.71 -49.12
C ALA A 7 13.98 -60.32 -48.47
N GLY A 8 12.84 -59.63 -48.39
CA GLY A 8 12.70 -58.37 -47.65
C GLY A 8 12.78 -58.60 -46.14
N LYS A 9 13.70 -57.89 -45.46
CA LYS A 9 13.71 -57.76 -44.00
C LYS A 9 12.52 -56.90 -43.56
N ARG A 10 11.57 -57.49 -42.82
CA ARG A 10 10.47 -56.80 -42.14
C ARG A 10 11.04 -55.80 -41.13
N ARG A 11 10.79 -54.50 -41.34
CA ARG A 11 10.85 -53.50 -40.27
C ARG A 11 9.71 -53.79 -39.30
N SER A 12 10.02 -54.06 -38.03
CA SER A 12 9.02 -54.09 -36.97
C SER A 12 8.38 -52.71 -36.87
N GLN A 13 7.10 -52.61 -37.27
CA GLN A 13 6.29 -51.42 -36.99
C GLN A 13 6.09 -51.37 -35.47
N GLU A 14 6.83 -50.50 -34.78
CA GLU A 14 6.51 -50.14 -33.41
C GLU A 14 5.09 -49.57 -33.36
N ASN A 15 4.29 -50.11 -32.45
CA ASN A 15 2.88 -49.79 -32.32
C ASN A 15 2.76 -48.31 -31.89
N PRO A 16 2.14 -47.40 -32.67
CA PRO A 16 2.18 -45.95 -32.42
C PRO A 16 1.62 -45.54 -31.05
N ALA A 17 0.70 -46.32 -30.49
CA ALA A 17 0.17 -46.13 -29.14
C ALA A 17 1.24 -46.29 -28.04
N VAL A 18 2.22 -47.18 -28.22
CA VAL A 18 3.32 -47.41 -27.25
C VAL A 18 4.29 -46.21 -27.25
N GLY A 19 4.51 -45.58 -28.41
CA GLY A 19 5.31 -44.36 -28.53
C GLY A 19 4.68 -43.17 -27.81
N VAL A 20 3.37 -42.97 -27.97
CA VAL A 20 2.63 -41.89 -27.29
C VAL A 20 2.60 -42.09 -25.78
N VAL A 21 2.39 -43.32 -25.30
CA VAL A 21 2.40 -43.64 -23.86
C VAL A 21 3.78 -43.38 -23.26
N ARG A 22 4.86 -43.81 -23.91
CA ARG A 22 6.22 -43.55 -23.45
C ARG A 22 6.54 -42.05 -23.41
N GLN A 23 6.20 -41.30 -24.45
CA GLN A 23 6.40 -39.84 -24.49
C GLN A 23 5.63 -39.14 -23.37
N THR A 24 4.42 -39.60 -23.08
CA THR A 24 3.60 -39.06 -21.97
C THR A 24 4.26 -39.36 -20.63
N ILE A 25 4.76 -40.58 -20.41
CA ILE A 25 5.48 -40.96 -19.18
C ILE A 25 6.76 -40.13 -19.03
N ASP A 26 7.57 -40.03 -20.08
CA ASP A 26 8.83 -39.26 -20.07
C ASP A 26 8.54 -37.78 -19.74
N LEU A 27 7.49 -37.18 -20.32
CA LEU A 27 7.07 -35.81 -20.01
C LEU A 27 6.66 -35.66 -18.54
N VAL A 28 5.86 -36.59 -18.00
CA VAL A 28 5.44 -36.56 -16.59
C VAL A 28 6.65 -36.69 -15.66
N VAL A 29 7.58 -37.59 -15.95
CA VAL A 29 8.81 -37.77 -15.15
C VAL A 29 9.67 -36.50 -15.18
N VAL A 30 9.92 -35.92 -16.36
CA VAL A 30 10.69 -34.68 -16.49
C VAL A 30 10.00 -33.53 -15.75
N LEU A 31 8.67 -33.42 -15.84
CA LEU A 31 7.91 -32.40 -15.12
C LEU A 31 7.98 -32.61 -13.61
N CYS A 32 7.84 -33.84 -13.11
CA CYS A 32 8.00 -34.16 -11.70
C CYS A 32 9.42 -33.84 -11.20
N LEU A 33 10.46 -34.24 -11.94
CA LEU A 33 11.85 -33.92 -11.60
C LEU A 33 12.09 -32.41 -11.63
N GLY A 34 11.57 -31.71 -12.63
CA GLY A 34 11.65 -30.25 -12.73
C GLY A 34 10.98 -29.55 -11.54
N VAL A 35 9.78 -29.99 -11.15
CA VAL A 35 9.07 -29.46 -9.98
C VAL A 35 9.83 -29.76 -8.68
N LEU A 36 10.36 -30.98 -8.53
CA LEU A 36 11.18 -31.34 -7.36
C LEU A 36 12.45 -30.50 -7.30
N MET A 37 13.19 -30.37 -8.41
CA MET A 37 14.38 -29.53 -8.46
C MET A 37 14.06 -28.06 -8.16
N PHE A 38 13.00 -27.51 -8.77
CA PHE A 38 12.56 -26.14 -8.51
C PHE A 38 12.18 -25.94 -7.04
N ARG A 39 11.44 -26.89 -6.45
CA ARG A 39 11.03 -26.83 -5.05
C ARG A 39 12.21 -26.98 -4.08
N THR A 40 13.14 -27.87 -4.40
CA THR A 40 14.31 -28.13 -3.55
C THR A 40 15.33 -26.99 -3.65
N PHE A 41 15.55 -26.42 -4.85
CA PHE A 41 16.69 -25.55 -5.15
C PHE A 41 16.34 -24.13 -5.60
N SER A 42 15.07 -23.74 -5.75
CA SER A 42 14.75 -22.40 -6.25
C SER A 42 13.75 -21.69 -5.35
N ALA A 43 12.54 -22.24 -5.22
CA ALA A 43 11.48 -21.58 -4.47
C ALA A 43 10.61 -22.55 -3.68
N GLU A 44 10.18 -22.09 -2.51
CA GLU A 44 9.25 -22.81 -1.65
C GLU A 44 7.97 -22.00 -1.42
N ALA A 45 6.85 -22.69 -1.37
CA ALA A 45 5.53 -22.10 -1.19
C ALA A 45 5.14 -22.14 0.29
N TYR A 46 4.77 -20.99 0.85
CA TYR A 46 4.25 -20.86 2.21
C TYR A 46 2.83 -20.31 2.18
N VAL A 47 1.98 -20.78 3.09
CA VAL A 47 0.67 -20.16 3.34
C VAL A 47 0.86 -19.10 4.41
N VAL A 48 0.24 -17.93 4.24
CA VAL A 48 0.17 -16.90 5.27
C VAL A 48 -1.11 -17.13 6.07
N PRO A 49 -1.04 -17.62 7.32
CA PRO A 49 -2.24 -17.96 8.08
C PRO A 49 -2.85 -16.73 8.78
N THR A 50 -2.03 -15.79 9.22
CA THR A 50 -2.47 -14.66 10.07
C THR A 50 -2.46 -13.32 9.34
N GLY A 51 -3.24 -12.37 9.87
CA GLY A 51 -3.33 -11.00 9.36
C GLY A 51 -2.18 -10.07 9.71
N SER A 52 -1.09 -10.57 10.28
CA SER A 52 -0.03 -9.71 10.86
C SER A 52 0.75 -8.87 9.84
N MET A 53 0.66 -9.24 8.56
CA MET A 53 1.25 -8.50 7.44
C MET A 53 0.19 -7.79 6.57
N ALA A 54 -1.08 -7.76 6.98
CA ALA A 54 -2.12 -7.08 6.23
C ALA A 54 -1.87 -5.55 6.24
N PRO A 55 -2.13 -4.83 5.12
CA PRO A 55 -2.68 -5.33 3.87
C PRO A 55 -1.65 -5.92 2.89
N THR A 56 -0.36 -5.86 3.19
CA THR A 56 0.71 -6.36 2.29
C THR A 56 0.54 -7.84 1.95
N LEU A 57 0.37 -8.68 2.99
CA LEU A 57 0.04 -10.10 2.87
C LEU A 57 -1.15 -10.44 3.76
N MET A 58 -2.14 -11.10 3.18
CA MET A 58 -3.40 -11.41 3.87
C MET A 58 -3.36 -12.81 4.47
N GLY A 59 -3.74 -12.94 5.75
CA GLY A 59 -4.06 -14.22 6.39
C GLY A 59 -5.43 -14.73 5.97
N HIS A 60 -6.07 -15.64 6.72
CA HIS A 60 -7.48 -15.98 6.51
C HIS A 60 -8.36 -14.71 6.57
N HIS A 61 -9.26 -14.54 5.60
CA HIS A 61 -10.06 -13.32 5.48
C HIS A 61 -11.33 -13.54 4.68
N ARG A 62 -12.21 -12.55 4.77
CA ARG A 62 -13.40 -12.38 3.94
C ARG A 62 -13.25 -11.12 3.08
N GLU A 63 -13.64 -11.19 1.82
CA GLU A 63 -13.75 -10.03 0.91
C GLU A 63 -15.20 -9.54 0.90
N LEU A 64 -15.40 -8.23 1.06
CA LEU A 64 -16.71 -7.58 1.15
C LEU A 64 -16.78 -6.40 0.17
N THR A 65 -17.96 -6.19 -0.42
CA THR A 65 -18.26 -4.98 -1.19
C THR A 65 -19.18 -4.09 -0.36
N CYS A 66 -18.74 -2.86 -0.09
CA CYS A 66 -19.54 -1.91 0.68
C CYS A 66 -20.79 -1.50 -0.10
N PRO A 67 -22.01 -1.68 0.43
CA PRO A 67 -23.25 -1.29 -0.26
C PRO A 67 -23.47 0.24 -0.30
N ASN A 68 -22.69 1.04 0.43
CA ASN A 68 -22.83 2.51 0.40
C ASN A 68 -21.92 3.20 -0.63
N CYS A 69 -20.74 2.67 -0.90
CA CYS A 69 -19.79 3.29 -1.84
C CYS A 69 -19.26 2.35 -2.91
N GLY A 70 -19.60 1.05 -2.86
CA GLY A 70 -19.10 0.03 -3.77
C GLY A 70 -17.64 -0.40 -3.51
N PHE A 71 -16.98 0.16 -2.51
CA PHE A 71 -15.58 -0.16 -2.20
C PHE A 71 -15.42 -1.62 -1.78
N VAL A 72 -14.49 -2.34 -2.40
CA VAL A 72 -14.15 -3.72 -2.05
C VAL A 72 -13.01 -3.72 -1.05
N PHE A 73 -13.20 -4.36 0.09
CA PHE A 73 -12.21 -4.44 1.17
C PHE A 73 -12.22 -5.83 1.83
N VAL A 74 -11.23 -6.07 2.67
CA VAL A 74 -11.07 -7.36 3.36
C VAL A 74 -11.14 -7.19 4.87
N ILE A 75 -11.69 -8.20 5.55
CA ILE A 75 -11.64 -8.36 7.01
C ILE A 75 -11.01 -9.71 7.34
N GLY A 76 -10.17 -9.74 8.36
CA GLY A 76 -9.54 -10.95 8.87
C GLY A 76 -10.56 -11.90 9.48
N VAL A 77 -10.19 -13.17 9.54
CA VAL A 77 -10.93 -14.21 10.26
C VAL A 77 -9.95 -14.80 11.27
N ASP A 78 -10.37 -14.91 12.53
CA ASP A 78 -9.56 -15.55 13.57
C ASP A 78 -9.45 -17.07 13.38
N GLU A 79 -8.71 -17.75 14.26
CA GLU A 79 -8.49 -19.20 14.17
C GLU A 79 -9.79 -19.99 14.37
N GLU A 80 -10.75 -19.42 15.11
CA GLU A 80 -12.07 -19.98 15.37
C GLU A 80 -13.09 -19.71 14.25
N GLY A 81 -12.73 -18.92 13.23
CA GLY A 81 -13.60 -18.62 12.10
C GLY A 81 -14.50 -17.39 12.30
N HIS A 82 -14.31 -16.61 13.36
CA HIS A 82 -15.07 -15.41 13.64
C HIS A 82 -14.40 -14.18 13.00
N PRO A 83 -15.14 -13.39 12.20
CA PRO A 83 -14.65 -12.10 11.74
C PRO A 83 -14.89 -11.02 12.80
N PRO A 84 -14.07 -9.95 12.83
CA PRO A 84 -14.42 -8.75 13.55
C PRO A 84 -15.58 -8.02 12.86
N ARG A 85 -16.19 -7.05 13.55
CA ARG A 85 -17.23 -6.19 12.99
C ARG A 85 -16.70 -5.42 11.77
N PRO A 86 -17.24 -5.64 10.56
CA PRO A 86 -16.75 -5.01 9.34
C PRO A 86 -17.02 -3.50 9.32
N VAL A 87 -15.98 -2.72 9.02
CA VAL A 87 -16.06 -1.28 8.79
C VAL A 87 -15.42 -0.94 7.46
N CYS A 88 -16.14 -0.26 6.58
CA CYS A 88 -15.61 0.16 5.29
C CYS A 88 -14.57 1.28 5.50
N PRO A 89 -13.31 1.09 5.07
CA PRO A 89 -12.26 2.09 5.29
C PRO A 89 -12.48 3.37 4.48
N ASN A 90 -13.17 3.28 3.34
CA ASN A 90 -13.37 4.40 2.44
C ASN A 90 -14.53 5.33 2.86
N CYS A 91 -15.65 4.78 3.34
CA CYS A 91 -16.84 5.58 3.68
C CYS A 91 -17.26 5.54 5.15
N GLY A 92 -16.72 4.61 5.95
CA GLY A 92 -17.05 4.45 7.37
C GLY A 92 -18.32 3.66 7.67
N LYS A 93 -19.00 3.08 6.66
CA LYS A 93 -20.17 2.23 6.90
C LYS A 93 -19.79 1.01 7.75
N ASN A 94 -20.54 0.75 8.81
CA ASN A 94 -20.17 -0.21 9.85
C ASN A 94 -21.28 -1.21 10.25
N ASP A 95 -22.45 -1.13 9.61
CA ASP A 95 -23.57 -2.07 9.70
C ASP A 95 -23.47 -3.12 8.58
N LEU A 96 -22.31 -3.79 8.49
CA LEU A 96 -21.96 -4.66 7.36
C LEU A 96 -21.97 -6.15 7.71
N ASP A 97 -22.39 -6.53 8.93
CA ASP A 97 -22.35 -7.91 9.43
C ASP A 97 -23.16 -8.91 8.59
N ARG A 98 -24.16 -8.41 7.84
CA ARG A 98 -25.06 -9.22 6.99
C ARG A 98 -24.71 -9.16 5.50
N VAL A 99 -23.64 -8.45 5.13
CA VAL A 99 -23.24 -8.34 3.73
C VAL A 99 -22.62 -9.66 3.30
N THR A 100 -23.03 -10.17 2.13
CA THR A 100 -22.44 -11.37 1.54
C THR A 100 -20.95 -11.16 1.35
N ALA A 101 -20.16 -12.09 1.89
CA ALA A 101 -18.71 -12.03 1.83
C ALA A 101 -18.14 -13.29 1.17
N VAL A 102 -16.99 -13.15 0.51
CA VAL A 102 -16.28 -14.27 -0.10
C VAL A 102 -15.18 -14.74 0.84
N GLU A 103 -15.21 -16.01 1.24
CA GLU A 103 -14.19 -16.58 2.12
C GLU A 103 -12.90 -16.92 1.36
N CYS A 104 -11.77 -16.57 1.96
CA CYS A 104 -10.44 -16.73 1.36
C CYS A 104 -9.46 -17.36 2.36
N ASN A 105 -8.68 -18.33 1.89
CA ASN A 105 -7.75 -19.13 2.73
C ASN A 105 -6.38 -18.49 2.93
N GLY A 106 -6.31 -17.15 2.89
CA GLY A 106 -5.06 -16.39 2.93
C GLY A 106 -4.23 -16.43 1.65
N ASP A 107 -3.24 -15.56 1.62
CA ASP A 107 -2.25 -15.47 0.55
C ASP A 107 -1.28 -16.66 0.65
N ARG A 108 -0.87 -17.18 -0.52
CA ARG A 108 0.21 -18.14 -0.63
C ARG A 108 1.38 -17.47 -1.32
N VAL A 109 2.56 -17.54 -0.72
CA VAL A 109 3.74 -16.83 -1.19
C VAL A 109 4.82 -17.79 -1.67
N LEU A 110 5.41 -17.50 -2.83
CA LEU A 110 6.65 -18.14 -3.26
C LEU A 110 7.85 -17.39 -2.69
N VAL A 111 8.77 -18.14 -2.11
CA VAL A 111 9.97 -17.64 -1.41
C VAL A 111 11.22 -18.05 -2.15
N GLN A 112 12.09 -17.09 -2.48
CA GLN A 112 13.43 -17.33 -3.02
C GLN A 112 14.38 -17.74 -1.90
N LYS A 113 14.72 -19.03 -1.83
CA LYS A 113 15.46 -19.60 -0.69
C LYS A 113 16.91 -19.09 -0.57
N PHE A 114 17.60 -19.02 -1.70
CA PHE A 114 19.04 -18.75 -1.74
C PHE A 114 19.39 -17.27 -1.83
N LEU A 115 18.41 -16.39 -1.97
CA LEU A 115 18.69 -14.96 -2.17
C LEU A 115 19.56 -14.41 -1.04
N TYR A 116 19.33 -14.88 0.19
CA TYR A 116 20.08 -14.41 1.33
C TYR A 116 21.50 -14.97 1.43
N ASP A 117 21.78 -16.12 0.82
CA ASP A 117 23.14 -16.67 0.78
C ASP A 117 24.10 -15.80 -0.05
N PHE A 118 23.56 -15.01 -0.99
CA PHE A 118 24.33 -14.10 -1.82
C PHE A 118 24.33 -12.64 -1.34
N ARG A 119 23.35 -12.24 -0.52
CA ARG A 119 23.28 -10.90 0.07
C ARG A 119 22.51 -10.90 1.39
N PRO A 120 22.83 -10.01 2.36
CA PRO A 120 21.97 -9.87 3.54
C PRO A 120 20.56 -9.37 3.18
N PRO A 121 19.55 -9.67 4.03
CA PRO A 121 18.27 -8.98 4.01
C PRO A 121 18.47 -7.47 4.11
N ARG A 122 17.61 -6.70 3.44
CA ARG A 122 17.64 -5.23 3.44
C ARG A 122 16.54 -4.68 4.33
N ARG A 123 16.72 -3.46 4.83
CA ARG A 123 15.65 -2.75 5.53
C ARG A 123 14.45 -2.63 4.60
N TRP A 124 13.27 -2.67 5.19
CA TRP A 124 11.97 -2.63 4.53
C TRP A 124 11.67 -3.84 3.65
N GLU A 125 12.54 -4.85 3.57
CA GLU A 125 12.26 -6.05 2.81
C GLU A 125 11.34 -7.00 3.59
N VAL A 126 10.33 -7.56 2.92
CA VAL A 126 9.58 -8.69 3.48
C VAL A 126 10.49 -9.91 3.46
N ALA A 127 10.55 -10.67 4.56
CA ALA A 127 11.39 -11.84 4.69
C ALA A 127 10.65 -12.98 5.40
N VAL A 128 10.96 -14.21 5.00
CA VAL A 128 10.53 -15.43 5.68
C VAL A 128 11.70 -15.99 6.48
N PHE A 129 11.45 -16.40 7.72
CA PHE A 129 12.45 -16.93 8.65
C PHE A 129 11.82 -17.88 9.66
N HIS A 130 12.63 -18.71 10.30
CA HIS A 130 12.20 -19.54 11.43
C HIS A 130 11.99 -18.68 12.68
N PHE A 131 10.83 -18.80 13.33
CA PHE A 131 10.53 -18.06 14.55
C PHE A 131 11.52 -18.43 15.66
N PRO A 132 12.27 -17.46 16.25
CA PRO A 132 13.30 -17.77 17.24
C PRO A 132 12.79 -18.51 18.49
N GLY A 133 11.54 -18.27 18.90
CA GLY A 133 10.93 -18.95 20.06
C GLY A 133 10.47 -20.38 19.77
N GLU A 134 10.16 -20.70 18.52
CA GLU A 134 9.75 -22.03 18.08
C GLU A 134 10.17 -22.26 16.61
N PRO A 135 11.42 -22.72 16.37
CA PRO A 135 11.98 -22.76 15.02
C PRO A 135 11.26 -23.68 14.03
N ALA A 136 10.37 -24.56 14.49
CA ALA A 136 9.51 -25.35 13.61
C ALA A 136 8.52 -24.48 12.81
N GLN A 137 8.23 -23.26 13.29
CA GLN A 137 7.29 -22.34 12.66
C GLN A 137 8.02 -21.33 11.79
N ALA A 138 7.52 -21.11 10.57
CA ALA A 138 8.00 -20.06 9.68
C ALA A 138 7.14 -18.81 9.82
N TYR A 139 7.78 -17.65 10.01
CA TYR A 139 7.14 -16.36 10.11
C TYR A 139 7.48 -15.52 8.88
N VAL A 140 6.57 -14.62 8.51
CA VAL A 140 6.80 -13.59 7.50
C VAL A 140 6.63 -12.23 8.15
N LYS A 141 7.68 -11.40 8.08
CA LYS A 141 7.71 -10.04 8.63
C LYS A 141 8.51 -9.12 7.73
N ARG A 142 8.44 -7.82 7.97
CA ARG A 142 9.32 -6.83 7.36
C ARG A 142 10.57 -6.64 8.19
N VAL A 143 11.72 -6.63 7.55
CA VAL A 143 13.01 -6.32 8.18
C VAL A 143 13.08 -4.83 8.45
N VAL A 144 13.28 -4.45 9.71
CA VAL A 144 13.24 -3.05 10.14
C VAL A 144 14.56 -2.61 10.77
N GLY A 145 15.24 -3.47 11.53
CA GLY A 145 16.57 -3.21 12.08
C GLY A 145 17.61 -4.12 11.45
N LEU A 146 18.79 -3.57 11.13
CA LEU A 146 19.92 -4.30 10.54
C LEU A 146 21.02 -4.55 11.60
N PRO A 147 21.95 -5.47 11.33
CA PRO A 147 22.94 -5.84 12.33
C PRO A 147 23.81 -4.66 12.81
N GLY A 148 24.06 -4.61 14.11
CA GLY A 148 24.84 -3.55 14.77
C GLY A 148 24.08 -2.25 15.06
N GLU A 149 22.83 -2.11 14.62
CA GLU A 149 22.05 -0.89 14.80
C GLU A 149 21.31 -0.83 16.14
N SER A 150 21.05 0.39 16.62
CA SER A 150 20.10 0.63 17.70
C SER A 150 18.72 0.96 17.11
N VAL A 151 17.71 0.15 17.44
CA VAL A 151 16.33 0.30 16.93
C VAL A 151 15.42 0.85 18.01
N GLN A 152 14.64 1.87 17.68
CA GLN A 152 13.56 2.39 18.53
C GLN A 152 12.33 2.71 17.69
N ILE A 153 11.15 2.60 18.26
CA ILE A 153 9.89 3.05 17.69
C ILE A 153 9.42 4.24 18.50
N VAL A 154 9.20 5.37 17.83
CA VAL A 154 8.81 6.65 18.45
C VAL A 154 7.68 7.23 17.63
N ASP A 155 6.52 7.46 18.26
CA ASP A 155 5.32 8.01 17.62
C ASP A 155 4.95 7.30 16.31
N GLY A 156 5.01 5.97 16.31
CA GLY A 156 4.73 5.13 15.15
C GLY A 156 5.86 5.01 14.13
N ASN A 157 6.89 5.86 14.21
CA ASN A 157 8.04 5.86 13.30
C ASN A 157 9.14 4.92 13.78
N VAL A 158 9.87 4.34 12.84
CA VAL A 158 11.11 3.61 13.13
C VAL A 158 12.27 4.59 13.20
N VAL A 159 13.03 4.52 14.28
CA VAL A 159 14.24 5.30 14.55
C VAL A 159 15.42 4.35 14.65
N ILE A 160 16.47 4.62 13.87
CA ILE A 160 17.71 3.85 13.80
C ILE A 160 18.85 4.77 14.18
N ASP A 161 19.62 4.38 15.20
CA ASP A 161 20.74 5.15 15.74
C ASP A 161 20.36 6.63 16.03
N GLY A 162 19.15 6.82 16.57
CA GLY A 162 18.61 8.14 16.92
C GLY A 162 18.08 8.97 15.74
N ARG A 163 17.95 8.40 14.54
CA ARG A 163 17.41 9.08 13.35
C ARG A 163 16.24 8.31 12.74
N VAL A 164 15.21 9.01 12.29
CA VAL A 164 14.08 8.38 11.59
C VAL A 164 14.58 7.62 10.36
N ALA A 165 14.17 6.35 10.25
CA ALA A 165 14.50 5.48 9.14
C ALA A 165 13.59 5.79 7.96
N ARG A 166 14.08 6.62 7.04
CA ARG A 166 13.27 7.12 5.92
C ARG A 166 13.12 6.07 4.83
N LYS A 167 11.90 5.89 4.33
CA LYS A 167 11.61 5.08 3.15
C LYS A 167 12.02 5.82 1.87
N SER A 168 12.48 5.06 0.89
CA SER A 168 12.50 5.47 -0.52
C SER A 168 11.08 5.49 -1.08
N LEU A 169 10.89 6.07 -2.27
CA LEU A 169 9.57 6.14 -2.90
C LEU A 169 8.98 4.76 -3.18
N ASP A 170 9.81 3.79 -3.58
CA ASP A 170 9.35 2.42 -3.85
C ASP A 170 9.00 1.66 -2.57
N GLU A 171 9.77 1.85 -1.50
CA GLU A 171 9.47 1.27 -0.17
C GLU A 171 8.18 1.87 0.40
N LEU A 172 7.98 3.19 0.29
CA LEU A 172 6.75 3.86 0.68
C LEU A 172 5.55 3.30 -0.10
N ARG A 173 5.66 3.19 -1.44
CA ARG A 173 4.59 2.64 -2.28
C ARG A 173 4.23 1.20 -1.91
N ALA A 174 5.21 0.41 -1.48
CA ALA A 174 5.01 -0.98 -1.07
C ALA A 174 4.37 -1.13 0.31
N MET A 175 4.41 -0.10 1.16
CA MET A 175 3.98 -0.15 2.56
C MET A 175 2.75 0.69 2.89
N GLN A 176 2.47 1.73 2.09
CA GLN A 176 1.38 2.65 2.35
C GLN A 176 0.01 1.96 2.37
N ILE A 177 -0.87 2.42 3.26
CA ILE A 177 -2.20 1.87 3.48
C ILE A 177 -3.22 2.85 2.93
N LEU A 178 -4.09 2.35 2.04
CA LEU A 178 -5.14 3.16 1.42
C LEU A 178 -6.15 3.64 2.47
N VAL A 179 -6.37 4.96 2.50
CA VAL A 179 -7.34 5.64 3.37
C VAL A 179 -8.60 5.98 2.58
N HIS A 180 -8.45 6.52 1.37
CA HIS A 180 -9.57 6.97 0.55
C HIS A 180 -9.27 6.78 -0.92
N ASP A 181 -10.28 6.37 -1.69
CA ASP A 181 -10.23 6.26 -3.15
C ASP A 181 -11.44 6.99 -3.75
N SER A 182 -11.18 8.05 -4.52
CA SER A 182 -12.23 8.95 -5.03
C SER A 182 -13.20 8.26 -5.98
N ARG A 183 -12.84 7.12 -6.58
CA ARG A 183 -13.70 6.37 -7.50
C ARG A 183 -14.93 5.77 -6.80
N TYR A 184 -14.85 5.58 -5.49
CA TYR A 184 -15.92 4.98 -4.68
C TYR A 184 -16.63 6.06 -3.88
N VAL A 185 -17.51 6.80 -4.56
CA VAL A 185 -18.26 7.91 -3.95
C VAL A 185 -19.38 7.36 -3.05
N PRO A 186 -19.39 7.69 -1.75
CA PRO A 186 -20.48 7.30 -0.85
C PRO A 186 -21.84 7.88 -1.29
N HIS A 187 -22.92 7.10 -1.24
CA HIS A 187 -24.27 7.58 -1.56
C HIS A 187 -24.75 8.71 -0.63
N ASP A 188 -24.17 8.84 0.55
CA ASP A 188 -24.45 9.90 1.53
C ASP A 188 -23.55 11.14 1.38
N SER A 189 -22.74 11.24 0.31
CA SER A 189 -21.80 12.35 0.10
C SER A 189 -22.46 13.73 0.02
N ASP A 190 -23.73 13.82 -0.39
CA ASP A 190 -24.46 15.10 -0.40
C ASP A 190 -24.66 15.66 1.02
N ARG A 191 -24.82 14.76 2.00
CA ARG A 191 -24.98 15.13 3.42
C ARG A 191 -23.63 15.17 4.15
N PHE A 192 -22.73 14.26 3.78
CA PHE A 192 -21.42 14.12 4.40
C PHE A 192 -20.30 14.16 3.34
N PRO A 193 -20.03 15.33 2.74
CA PRO A 193 -19.05 15.44 1.67
C PRO A 193 -17.63 15.09 2.13
N ARG A 194 -16.98 14.19 1.40
CA ARG A 194 -15.55 13.87 1.56
C ARG A 194 -14.64 14.91 0.92
N TRP A 195 -15.21 15.81 0.12
CA TRP A 195 -14.49 16.84 -0.61
C TRP A 195 -15.24 18.17 -0.51
N VAL A 196 -14.50 19.24 -0.26
CA VAL A 196 -15.01 20.61 -0.23
C VAL A 196 -14.27 21.44 -1.26
N PHE A 197 -15.01 22.27 -1.98
CA PHE A 197 -14.44 23.14 -3.00
C PHE A 197 -14.37 24.58 -2.48
N LEU A 198 -13.18 25.18 -2.51
CA LEU A 198 -12.92 26.49 -1.93
C LEU A 198 -12.08 27.36 -2.86
N LEU A 199 -12.66 28.44 -3.36
CA LEU A 199 -11.92 29.45 -4.11
C LEU A 199 -11.28 30.49 -3.17
N GLY A 200 -9.95 30.57 -3.18
CA GLY A 200 -9.19 31.53 -2.37
C GLY A 200 -9.16 31.21 -0.87
N ALA A 201 -8.97 32.24 -0.04
CA ALA A 201 -8.94 32.09 1.42
C ALA A 201 -10.36 31.93 2.01
N PRO A 202 -10.56 31.16 3.10
CA PRO A 202 -11.88 30.84 3.66
C PRO A 202 -12.75 32.03 4.08
N ARG A 203 -12.18 33.25 4.12
CA ARG A 203 -12.85 34.47 4.60
C ARG A 203 -13.87 35.05 3.61
N HIS A 204 -13.91 34.57 2.36
CA HIS A 204 -14.90 34.99 1.36
C HIS A 204 -15.51 33.76 0.65
N ARG A 205 -16.84 33.62 0.70
CA ARG A 205 -17.55 32.55 -0.04
C ARG A 205 -17.66 32.92 -1.51
N LEU A 206 -16.62 32.63 -2.28
CA LEU A 206 -16.67 32.69 -3.73
C LEU A 206 -17.09 31.33 -4.29
N ALA A 207 -17.78 31.34 -5.42
CA ALA A 207 -18.12 30.11 -6.13
C ALA A 207 -16.84 29.51 -6.73
N SER A 208 -16.57 28.26 -6.38
CA SER A 208 -15.48 27.48 -6.96
C SER A 208 -15.85 26.97 -8.36
N GLY A 209 -14.85 26.80 -9.21
CA GLY A 209 -14.95 26.15 -10.53
C GLY A 209 -14.92 24.63 -10.48
N TRP A 210 -14.64 24.04 -9.31
CA TRP A 210 -14.70 22.59 -9.10
C TRP A 210 -16.13 22.04 -9.09
N SER A 211 -16.26 20.87 -9.68
CA SER A 211 -17.42 19.99 -9.60
C SER A 211 -16.95 18.53 -9.51
N GLN A 212 -17.84 17.65 -9.03
CA GLN A 212 -17.58 16.21 -8.97
C GLN A 212 -18.68 15.44 -9.69
N SER A 213 -18.29 14.42 -10.46
CA SER A 213 -19.19 13.46 -11.07
C SER A 213 -18.51 12.09 -11.11
N GLU A 214 -19.17 11.07 -10.55
CA GLU A 214 -18.70 9.67 -10.58
C GLU A 214 -17.24 9.48 -10.13
N GLY A 215 -16.81 10.21 -9.10
CA GLY A 215 -15.46 10.10 -8.54
C GLY A 215 -14.35 10.81 -9.31
N ARG A 216 -14.70 11.48 -10.41
CA ARG A 216 -13.86 12.43 -11.15
C ARG A 216 -14.17 13.86 -10.69
N PHE A 217 -13.12 14.66 -10.50
CA PHE A 217 -13.25 16.09 -10.26
C PHE A 217 -12.90 16.86 -11.53
N VAL A 218 -13.71 17.87 -11.85
CA VAL A 218 -13.47 18.76 -12.99
C VAL A 218 -13.49 20.19 -12.49
N HIS A 219 -12.45 20.94 -12.81
CA HIS A 219 -12.35 22.37 -12.59
C HIS A 219 -12.51 23.09 -13.92
N GLU A 220 -13.37 24.11 -13.94
CA GLU A 220 -13.46 25.10 -14.99
C GLU A 220 -12.89 26.45 -14.52
N ALA A 221 -12.28 27.21 -15.42
CA ALA A 221 -11.68 28.49 -15.07
C ALA A 221 -12.73 29.48 -14.53
N VAL A 222 -12.54 29.93 -13.29
CA VAL A 222 -13.38 30.98 -12.68
C VAL A 222 -12.82 32.34 -13.06
N LYS A 223 -13.61 33.15 -13.79
CA LYS A 223 -13.18 34.51 -14.15
C LYS A 223 -13.19 35.42 -12.91
N PRO A 224 -12.09 36.12 -12.60
CA PRO A 224 -12.08 37.13 -11.55
C PRO A 224 -13.03 38.29 -11.89
N ALA A 225 -13.50 39.00 -10.87
CA ALA A 225 -14.20 40.26 -11.09
C ALA A 225 -13.26 41.28 -11.78
N PRO A 226 -13.77 42.26 -12.55
CA PRO A 226 -12.97 43.15 -13.41
C PRO A 226 -11.83 43.94 -12.72
N ASN A 227 -11.82 44.01 -11.38
CA ASN A 227 -10.83 44.74 -10.57
C ASN A 227 -10.15 43.87 -9.50
N GLU A 228 -10.29 42.54 -9.56
CA GLU A 228 -9.60 41.63 -8.64
C GLU A 228 -8.40 40.98 -9.33
N PRO A 229 -7.23 40.93 -8.68
CA PRO A 229 -6.11 40.14 -9.18
C PRO A 229 -6.49 38.65 -9.22
N ASP A 230 -6.06 37.96 -10.28
CA ASP A 230 -6.30 36.53 -10.47
C ASP A 230 -5.14 35.67 -9.93
N ASP A 231 -4.75 35.90 -8.68
CA ASP A 231 -3.67 35.15 -8.03
C ASP A 231 -4.19 33.99 -7.17
N ARG A 232 -5.51 33.80 -7.14
CA ARG A 232 -6.19 32.86 -6.26
C ARG A 232 -6.04 31.42 -6.76
N LEU A 233 -5.82 30.51 -5.81
CA LEU A 233 -5.96 29.08 -6.04
C LEU A 233 -7.40 28.65 -5.74
N ASP A 234 -7.95 27.80 -6.59
CA ASP A 234 -9.19 27.09 -6.33
C ASP A 234 -8.88 25.69 -5.81
N TRP A 235 -9.38 25.37 -4.62
CA TRP A 235 -8.97 24.21 -3.84
C TRP A 235 -10.01 23.11 -3.84
N LEU A 236 -9.55 21.92 -4.19
CA LEU A 236 -10.17 20.64 -3.87
C LEU A 236 -9.61 20.15 -2.53
N VAL A 237 -10.40 20.27 -1.46
CA VAL A 237 -9.98 19.98 -0.07
C VAL A 237 -10.59 18.66 0.40
N TYR A 238 -9.76 17.72 0.84
CA TYR A 238 -10.22 16.47 1.44
C TYR A 238 -10.79 16.71 2.84
N ARG A 239 -11.85 15.97 3.17
CA ARG A 239 -12.39 15.84 4.51
C ARG A 239 -12.44 14.39 4.91
N HIS A 240 -11.61 14.02 5.87
CA HIS A 240 -11.52 12.65 6.33
C HIS A 240 -12.73 12.30 7.21
N TRP A 241 -13.38 11.18 6.87
CA TRP A 241 -14.38 10.58 7.71
C TRP A 241 -13.75 9.43 8.47
N ASP A 242 -13.62 9.59 9.78
CA ASP A 242 -13.11 8.58 10.68
C ASP A 242 -14.07 7.38 10.68
N PRO A 243 -13.64 6.21 10.17
CA PRO A 243 -14.51 5.06 10.01
C PRO A 243 -14.90 4.42 11.35
N VAL A 244 -14.08 4.59 12.40
CA VAL A 244 -14.33 4.02 13.72
C VAL A 244 -15.26 4.91 14.52
N LEU A 245 -15.01 6.23 14.53
CA LEU A 245 -15.81 7.20 15.25
C LEU A 245 -17.08 7.64 14.50
N ASN A 246 -17.17 7.33 13.20
CA ASN A 246 -18.28 7.67 12.32
C ASN A 246 -18.61 9.17 12.32
N ARG A 247 -17.57 10.00 12.18
CA ARG A 247 -17.62 11.47 12.11
C ARG A 247 -16.40 11.98 11.36
N TYR A 248 -16.37 13.27 11.03
CA TYR A 248 -15.12 13.87 10.57
C TYR A 248 -14.08 13.87 11.70
N GLY A 249 -12.82 13.64 11.34
CA GLY A 249 -11.74 13.53 12.30
C GLY A 249 -10.39 13.30 11.62
N PRO A 250 -9.31 13.13 12.42
CA PRO A 250 -7.99 12.85 11.90
C PRO A 250 -7.90 11.43 11.31
N ILE A 251 -6.95 11.23 10.40
CA ILE A 251 -6.61 9.90 9.90
C ILE A 251 -5.91 9.13 11.03
N ARG A 252 -6.41 7.93 11.32
CA ARG A 252 -5.92 7.06 12.41
C ARG A 252 -5.34 5.76 11.87
N ASP A 253 -4.68 5.01 12.74
CA ASP A 253 -4.08 3.71 12.48
C ASP A 253 -5.10 2.57 12.29
N HIS A 254 -6.28 2.88 11.77
CA HIS A 254 -7.34 1.91 11.49
C HIS A 254 -6.94 0.95 10.36
N TYR A 255 -7.15 -0.35 10.59
CA TYR A 255 -7.01 -1.40 9.59
C TYR A 255 -8.37 -2.02 9.32
N ALA A 256 -8.85 -1.94 8.08
CA ALA A 256 -10.09 -2.62 7.68
C ALA A 256 -10.03 -4.14 7.97
N TYR A 257 -8.83 -4.73 7.84
CA TYR A 257 -8.57 -6.13 8.16
C TYR A 257 -8.95 -6.47 9.61
N ASN A 258 -8.77 -5.54 10.56
CA ASN A 258 -9.07 -5.77 11.98
C ASN A 258 -10.52 -5.40 12.33
N GLY A 259 -11.29 -4.87 11.37
CA GLY A 259 -12.65 -4.39 11.61
C GLY A 259 -12.71 -3.22 12.59
N GLY A 260 -13.89 -3.03 13.20
CA GLY A 260 -14.17 -1.96 14.15
C GLY A 260 -14.14 -2.39 15.62
N ASP A 261 -13.64 -3.59 15.91
CA ASP A 261 -13.57 -4.13 17.28
C ASP A 261 -12.24 -3.79 17.95
N LEU A 262 -11.20 -3.56 17.15
CA LEU A 262 -9.93 -3.05 17.62
C LEU A 262 -9.91 -1.52 17.52
N GLY A 263 -9.50 -0.87 18.62
CA GLY A 263 -9.31 0.58 18.64
C GLY A 263 -8.30 1.06 17.61
N ALA A 264 -8.50 2.28 17.11
CA ALA A 264 -7.58 3.00 16.24
C ALA A 264 -7.22 4.32 16.93
N ASP A 265 -6.53 4.21 18.07
CA ASP A 265 -6.39 5.34 18.99
C ASP A 265 -5.30 6.32 18.56
N ASN A 266 -4.42 5.91 17.64
CA ASN A 266 -3.28 6.71 17.20
C ASN A 266 -3.60 7.50 15.93
N VAL A 267 -3.32 8.80 15.97
CA VAL A 267 -3.37 9.66 14.78
C VAL A 267 -2.13 9.42 13.94
N VAL A 268 -2.31 9.28 12.63
CA VAL A 268 -1.22 9.03 11.68
C VAL A 268 -0.97 10.30 10.87
N PRO A 269 0.10 11.07 11.18
CA PRO A 269 0.42 12.31 10.49
C PRO A 269 1.11 12.08 9.14
N ASP A 270 1.53 10.84 8.87
CA ASP A 270 2.34 10.48 7.72
C ASP A 270 1.45 10.06 6.55
N LEU A 271 1.31 10.96 5.59
CA LEU A 271 0.28 10.91 4.57
C LEU A 271 0.85 11.06 3.17
N SER A 272 0.17 10.41 2.22
CA SER A 272 0.50 10.47 0.80
C SER A 272 -0.75 10.69 -0.04
N LEU A 273 -0.56 11.33 -1.18
CA LEU A 273 -1.56 11.59 -2.21
C LEU A 273 -1.06 11.02 -3.54
N GLU A 274 -1.93 10.36 -4.27
CA GLU A 274 -1.74 10.00 -5.68
C GLU A 274 -2.92 10.52 -6.49
N ALA A 275 -2.66 11.12 -7.65
CA ALA A 275 -3.70 11.66 -8.52
C ALA A 275 -3.27 11.67 -9.98
N ARG A 276 -4.16 11.28 -10.88
CA ARG A 276 -3.99 11.53 -12.32
C ARG A 276 -4.60 12.89 -12.65
N LEU A 277 -3.78 13.78 -13.19
CA LEU A 277 -4.16 15.15 -13.56
C LEU A 277 -4.19 15.27 -15.08
N THR A 278 -5.31 15.69 -15.65
CA THR A 278 -5.42 16.06 -17.07
C THR A 278 -5.60 17.57 -17.18
N LEU A 279 -4.61 18.25 -17.72
CA LEU A 279 -4.49 19.70 -17.72
C LEU A 279 -4.78 20.27 -19.10
N SER A 280 -5.53 21.38 -19.17
CA SER A 280 -5.60 22.20 -20.37
C SER A 280 -4.35 23.07 -20.52
N SER A 281 -4.13 23.55 -21.74
CA SER A 281 -3.07 24.51 -22.03
C SER A 281 -3.31 25.87 -21.40
N GLU A 282 -4.33 26.08 -20.56
CA GLU A 282 -4.58 27.34 -19.84
C GLU A 282 -4.21 27.26 -18.36
N VAL A 283 -3.92 26.06 -17.84
CA VAL A 283 -3.50 25.90 -16.45
C VAL A 283 -2.13 26.54 -16.25
N GLU A 284 -2.01 27.38 -15.24
CA GLU A 284 -0.79 28.10 -14.91
C GLU A 284 -0.05 27.49 -13.74
N MET A 285 -0.78 27.00 -12.74
CA MET A 285 -0.24 26.48 -11.50
C MET A 285 -1.09 25.36 -10.94
N ILE A 286 -0.42 24.35 -10.41
CA ILE A 286 -0.98 23.37 -9.48
C ILE A 286 -0.39 23.66 -8.11
N ALA A 287 -1.15 23.41 -7.05
CA ALA A 287 -0.64 23.49 -5.69
C ALA A 287 -1.06 22.28 -4.88
N ILE A 288 -0.26 21.90 -3.90
CA ILE A 288 -0.56 20.76 -3.03
C ILE A 288 -0.35 21.22 -1.60
N VAL A 289 -1.32 20.91 -0.74
CA VAL A 289 -1.20 21.03 0.71
C VAL A 289 -1.23 19.62 1.29
N ILE A 290 -0.23 19.30 2.11
CA ILE A 290 -0.25 18.12 2.99
C ILE A 290 0.11 18.60 4.40
N ARG A 291 -0.67 18.18 5.38
CA ARG A 291 -0.42 18.42 6.80
C ARG A 291 0.17 17.17 7.45
N SER A 292 1.08 17.38 8.39
CA SER A 292 1.69 16.33 9.20
C SER A 292 1.90 16.88 10.61
N GLY A 293 1.14 16.35 11.58
CA GLY A 293 1.03 16.94 12.91
C GLY A 293 0.51 18.38 12.82
N GLY A 294 1.24 19.33 13.40
CA GLY A 294 0.94 20.75 13.34
C GLY A 294 1.49 21.46 12.11
N ASP A 295 2.29 20.76 11.30
CA ASP A 295 2.92 21.36 10.13
C ASP A 295 1.99 21.36 8.92
N ARG A 296 2.12 22.41 8.12
CA ARG A 296 1.50 22.56 6.81
C ARG A 296 2.57 22.74 5.76
N PHE A 297 2.67 21.76 4.86
CA PHE A 297 3.50 21.86 3.66
C PHE A 297 2.64 22.36 2.51
N LEU A 298 3.11 23.42 1.83
CA LEU A 298 2.51 23.96 0.63
C LEU A 298 3.53 23.90 -0.49
N VAL A 299 3.22 23.14 -1.54
CA VAL A 299 4.04 23.02 -2.74
C VAL A 299 3.31 23.72 -3.89
N ARG A 300 3.95 24.70 -4.52
CA ARG A 300 3.44 25.38 -5.71
C ARG A 300 4.24 24.95 -6.93
N ILE A 301 3.52 24.49 -7.94
CA ILE A 301 4.02 23.86 -9.15
C ILE A 301 3.58 24.72 -10.33
N PRO A 302 4.46 25.58 -10.89
CA PRO A 302 4.16 26.26 -12.15
C PRO A 302 4.04 25.23 -13.28
N VAL A 303 2.97 25.32 -14.06
CA VAL A 303 2.72 24.47 -15.25
C VAL A 303 3.35 25.09 -16.50
N LYS A 304 3.50 26.43 -16.52
CA LYS A 304 4.06 27.18 -17.65
C LYS A 304 5.16 28.17 -17.25
N GLY A 305 6.04 28.44 -18.21
CA GLY A 305 7.05 29.50 -18.15
C GLY A 305 8.30 29.14 -17.34
N GLU A 306 9.22 30.09 -17.19
CA GLU A 306 10.46 29.97 -16.38
C GLU A 306 10.18 30.04 -14.85
N GLY A 307 9.07 29.46 -14.42
CA GLY A 307 8.69 29.42 -13.01
C GLY A 307 9.61 28.52 -12.19
N SER A 308 9.55 28.69 -10.86
CA SER A 308 10.22 27.79 -9.92
C SER A 308 9.20 27.02 -9.10
N VAL A 309 9.50 25.75 -8.79
CA VAL A 309 8.79 25.02 -7.74
C VAL A 309 9.04 25.74 -6.42
N GLU A 310 8.00 26.06 -5.68
CA GLU A 310 8.13 26.64 -4.34
C GLU A 310 7.60 25.69 -3.28
N VAL A 311 8.37 25.51 -2.21
CA VAL A 311 7.94 24.76 -1.03
C VAL A 311 7.96 25.70 0.17
N ALA A 312 6.84 25.75 0.88
CA ALA A 312 6.72 26.42 2.17
C ALA A 312 6.26 25.43 3.25
N ARG A 313 6.79 25.58 4.46
CA ARG A 313 6.36 24.88 5.67
C ARG A 313 5.90 25.93 6.66
N ASN A 314 4.64 25.86 7.10
CA ASN A 314 4.03 26.84 8.02
C ASN A 314 4.18 28.29 7.52
N ASP A 315 3.94 28.48 6.22
CA ASP A 315 4.08 29.76 5.51
C ASP A 315 5.50 30.33 5.44
N HIS A 316 6.50 29.64 6.01
CA HIS A 316 7.91 29.92 5.85
C HIS A 316 8.47 29.18 4.63
N LYS A 317 9.03 29.94 3.69
CA LYS A 317 9.69 29.43 2.49
C LYS A 317 10.86 28.50 2.87
N GLN A 318 10.82 27.26 2.37
CA GLN A 318 11.84 26.24 2.60
C GLN A 318 12.75 26.07 1.39
N LEU A 319 12.16 26.01 0.19
CA LEU A 319 12.87 25.68 -1.03
C LEU A 319 12.27 26.44 -2.22
N VAL A 320 13.14 26.90 -3.12
CA VAL A 320 12.77 27.33 -4.47
C VAL A 320 13.75 26.75 -5.46
N VAL A 321 13.23 25.91 -6.36
CA VAL A 321 14.02 25.22 -7.38
C VAL A 321 13.53 25.66 -8.75
N PRO A 322 14.42 26.08 -9.66
CA PRO A 322 14.07 26.28 -11.06
C PRO A 322 13.38 25.03 -11.61
N TRP A 323 12.25 25.19 -12.27
CA TRP A 323 11.53 24.05 -12.82
C TRP A 323 12.31 23.49 -14.02
N ALA A 324 13.03 22.39 -13.81
CA ALA A 324 13.97 21.84 -14.78
C ALA A 324 13.32 21.17 -16.01
N THR A 325 12.02 20.80 -15.95
CA THR A 325 11.32 20.14 -17.06
C THR A 325 9.86 20.60 -17.17
N PRO A 326 9.61 21.85 -17.64
CA PRO A 326 8.26 22.41 -17.68
C PRO A 326 7.31 21.58 -18.53
N LEU A 327 6.06 21.42 -18.09
CA LEU A 327 5.04 20.71 -18.88
C LEU A 327 4.75 21.40 -20.24
N THR A 328 5.17 22.66 -20.40
CA THR A 328 5.12 23.39 -21.68
C THR A 328 6.01 22.82 -22.77
N GLU A 329 7.03 22.01 -22.45
CA GLU A 329 7.83 21.32 -23.47
C GLU A 329 7.07 20.15 -24.13
N VAL A 330 5.85 19.86 -23.65
CA VAL A 330 4.96 18.85 -24.22
C VAL A 330 4.01 19.51 -25.23
N ASP A 331 4.23 19.30 -26.53
CA ASP A 331 3.38 19.78 -27.64
C ASP A 331 2.01 19.05 -27.75
N ARG A 332 1.54 18.40 -26.68
CA ARG A 332 0.32 17.59 -26.67
C ARG A 332 -0.59 18.00 -25.52
N TRP A 333 -1.52 18.89 -25.84
CA TRP A 333 -2.58 19.32 -24.93
C TRP A 333 -3.93 18.70 -25.34
N PRO A 334 -4.78 18.29 -24.38
CA PRO A 334 -4.52 18.28 -22.94
C PRO A 334 -3.43 17.28 -22.56
N CYS A 335 -2.58 17.62 -21.58
CA CYS A 335 -1.55 16.72 -21.09
C CYS A 335 -2.04 15.97 -19.85
N THR A 336 -1.64 14.71 -19.69
CA THR A 336 -2.00 13.90 -18.52
C THR A 336 -0.73 13.47 -17.79
N VAL A 337 -0.69 13.73 -16.48
CA VAL A 337 0.45 13.39 -15.62
C VAL A 337 -0.03 12.67 -14.36
N MET A 338 0.81 11.78 -13.82
CA MET A 338 0.63 11.16 -12.52
C MET A 338 1.33 12.01 -11.45
N LEU A 339 0.56 12.69 -10.61
CA LEU A 339 1.06 13.39 -9.44
C LEU A 339 1.11 12.46 -8.24
N GLN A 340 2.25 12.43 -7.57
CA GLN A 340 2.39 11.83 -6.24
C GLN A 340 3.08 12.82 -5.30
N ALA A 341 2.55 12.94 -4.09
CA ALA A 341 3.12 13.78 -3.04
C ALA A 341 3.00 13.07 -1.69
N SER A 342 4.05 13.08 -0.89
CA SER A 342 4.07 12.43 0.43
C SER A 342 4.82 13.26 1.45
N VAL A 343 4.33 13.23 2.68
CA VAL A 343 5.00 13.74 3.88
C VAL A 343 5.02 12.56 4.86
N VAL A 344 6.12 11.82 4.85
CA VAL A 344 6.28 10.54 5.59
C VAL A 344 7.71 10.45 6.10
N ASP A 345 7.92 9.87 7.29
CA ASP A 345 9.24 9.67 7.90
C ASP A 345 10.09 10.95 7.97
N HIS A 346 9.47 12.10 8.28
CA HIS A 346 10.10 13.42 8.28
C HIS A 346 10.75 13.80 6.94
N ARG A 347 10.09 13.46 5.83
CA ARG A 347 10.51 13.78 4.46
C ARG A 347 9.32 14.15 3.58
N LEU A 348 9.41 15.30 2.92
CA LEU A 348 8.52 15.69 1.83
C LEU A 348 9.09 15.21 0.49
N THR A 349 8.29 14.47 -0.26
CA THR A 349 8.60 14.06 -1.63
C THR A 349 7.45 14.45 -2.56
N VAL A 350 7.77 14.99 -3.74
CA VAL A 350 6.78 15.27 -4.78
C VAL A 350 7.33 14.84 -6.14
N THR A 351 6.54 14.07 -6.88
CA THR A 351 6.92 13.57 -8.20
C THR A 351 5.80 13.79 -9.22
N LEU A 352 6.19 14.02 -10.49
CA LEU A 352 5.31 13.92 -11.65
C LEU A 352 5.82 12.80 -12.55
N ASP A 353 4.93 11.87 -12.92
CA ASP A 353 5.26 10.67 -13.71
C ASP A 353 6.44 9.87 -13.14
N GLY A 354 6.54 9.83 -11.80
CA GLY A 354 7.60 9.17 -11.05
C GLY A 354 8.93 9.94 -11.02
N GLN A 355 9.05 11.08 -11.69
CA GLN A 355 10.24 11.94 -11.63
C GLN A 355 10.11 12.95 -10.49
N PRO A 356 11.10 13.04 -9.57
CA PRO A 356 11.07 14.00 -8.47
C PRO A 356 11.18 15.44 -8.97
N LEU A 357 10.33 16.33 -8.43
CA LEU A 357 10.37 17.77 -8.76
C LEU A 357 11.54 18.50 -8.11
N PHE A 358 12.06 17.96 -7.01
CA PHE A 358 13.20 18.44 -6.26
C PHE A 358 13.80 17.28 -5.45
N GLN A 359 15.03 17.44 -4.96
CA GLN A 359 15.61 16.45 -4.02
C GLN A 359 14.70 16.33 -2.79
N PRO A 360 14.37 15.12 -2.30
CA PRO A 360 13.49 14.96 -1.15
C PRO A 360 13.88 15.86 0.02
N LEU A 361 12.91 16.62 0.52
CA LEU A 361 13.13 17.62 1.56
C LEU A 361 12.94 16.96 2.93
N ASP A 362 14.05 16.64 3.57
CA ASP A 362 14.09 16.18 4.95
C ASP A 362 13.82 17.35 5.90
N TYR A 363 13.04 17.12 6.96
CA TYR A 363 12.74 18.13 7.98
C TYR A 363 12.93 17.57 9.40
N ASP A 364 12.92 18.47 10.38
CA ASP A 364 13.02 18.14 11.81
C ASP A 364 11.66 17.68 12.37
N ASN A 365 11.55 17.51 13.68
CA ASN A 365 10.31 17.02 14.29
C ASN A 365 9.14 17.96 13.97
N PRO A 366 7.98 17.41 13.57
CA PRO A 366 6.82 18.24 13.28
C PRO A 366 6.34 18.98 14.52
N LEU A 367 5.76 20.17 14.33
CA LEU A 367 5.11 20.88 15.41
C LEU A 367 3.94 20.04 15.97
N ALA A 368 3.66 20.18 17.26
CA ALA A 368 2.45 19.60 17.84
C ALA A 368 1.22 20.22 17.15
N GLY A 369 0.37 19.36 16.60
CA GLY A 369 -0.80 19.78 15.84
C GLY A 369 -2.11 19.73 16.62
N PRO A 370 -3.18 20.31 16.06
CA PRO A 370 -4.52 20.08 16.56
C PRO A 370 -4.86 18.58 16.48
N HIS A 371 -5.45 18.04 17.54
CA HIS A 371 -5.82 16.62 17.62
C HIS A 371 -7.00 16.22 16.72
N ASP A 372 -7.61 17.19 16.03
CA ASP A 372 -8.85 17.09 15.28
C ASP A 372 -8.71 17.54 13.82
N ASP A 373 -7.54 17.41 13.19
CA ASP A 373 -7.34 17.80 11.79
C ASP A 373 -8.18 16.94 10.82
N GLU A 374 -9.34 17.46 10.43
CA GLU A 374 -10.26 16.79 9.49
C GLU A 374 -9.85 16.94 8.02
N SER A 375 -8.93 17.87 7.70
CA SER A 375 -8.60 18.26 6.33
C SER A 375 -7.09 18.28 6.07
N PRO A 376 -6.45 17.10 6.07
CA PRO A 376 -5.00 17.01 6.00
C PRO A 376 -4.43 17.25 4.60
N ILE A 377 -5.25 17.16 3.54
CA ILE A 377 -4.80 17.24 2.14
C ILE A 377 -5.69 18.17 1.32
N ALA A 378 -5.06 18.98 0.45
CA ALA A 378 -5.75 19.72 -0.59
C ALA A 378 -4.94 19.80 -1.89
N LEU A 379 -5.64 19.82 -3.02
CA LEU A 379 -5.09 20.08 -4.35
C LEU A 379 -5.67 21.40 -4.87
N GLY A 380 -4.80 22.33 -5.24
CA GLY A 380 -5.15 23.64 -5.76
C GLY A 380 -4.83 23.75 -7.25
N VAL A 381 -5.60 24.57 -7.95
CA VAL A 381 -5.33 24.95 -9.34
C VAL A 381 -5.52 26.44 -9.53
N ARG A 382 -4.71 27.04 -10.42
CA ARG A 382 -4.91 28.39 -10.92
C ARG A 382 -4.89 28.40 -12.45
N GLY A 383 -5.91 29.04 -13.02
CA GLY A 383 -6.10 29.13 -14.46
C GLY A 383 -6.56 27.82 -15.09
N GLY A 384 -7.26 27.94 -16.21
CA GLY A 384 -7.60 26.84 -17.10
C GLY A 384 -8.50 25.74 -16.53
N ALA A 385 -8.64 24.68 -17.33
CA ALA A 385 -9.43 23.51 -17.00
C ALA A 385 -8.53 22.37 -16.52
N LEU A 386 -8.93 21.71 -15.45
CA LEU A 386 -8.21 20.58 -14.84
C LEU A 386 -9.20 19.45 -14.54
N SER A 387 -8.88 18.23 -14.95
CA SER A 387 -9.58 17.03 -14.52
C SER A 387 -8.68 16.20 -13.59
N VAL A 388 -9.23 15.74 -12.48
CA VAL A 388 -8.56 14.89 -11.50
C VAL A 388 -9.27 13.55 -11.42
N THR A 389 -8.55 12.47 -11.69
CA THR A 389 -9.04 11.09 -11.59
C THR A 389 -8.07 10.23 -10.79
N ASP A 390 -8.50 9.03 -10.40
CA ASP A 390 -7.69 8.08 -9.62
C ASP A 390 -7.10 8.71 -8.35
N LEU A 391 -7.82 9.66 -7.73
CA LEU A 391 -7.35 10.41 -6.57
C LEU A 391 -7.43 9.52 -5.33
N LYS A 392 -6.27 9.20 -4.77
CA LYS A 392 -6.14 8.32 -3.62
C LYS A 392 -5.34 8.99 -2.51
N ILE A 393 -5.74 8.71 -1.29
CA ILE A 393 -5.04 9.13 -0.08
C ILE A 393 -4.57 7.89 0.63
N PHE A 394 -3.33 7.92 1.08
CA PHE A 394 -2.71 6.85 1.84
C PHE A 394 -2.13 7.40 3.12
N ARG A 395 -1.97 6.51 4.09
CA ARG A 395 -1.19 6.73 5.30
C ARG A 395 -0.03 5.75 5.36
N ASP A 396 0.96 6.05 6.18
CA ASP A 396 1.99 5.07 6.52
C ASP A 396 1.49 4.03 7.54
N VAL A 397 2.28 2.96 7.75
CA VAL A 397 2.15 2.05 8.88
C VAL A 397 2.56 2.80 10.16
N TYR A 398 1.63 2.90 11.10
CA TYR A 398 1.94 3.42 12.44
C TYR A 398 2.30 2.24 13.34
N TYR A 399 3.57 2.14 13.75
CA TYR A 399 3.99 1.06 14.64
C TYR A 399 3.59 1.33 16.09
N THR A 400 2.57 0.61 16.58
CA THR A 400 2.02 0.77 17.94
C THR A 400 3.00 0.34 19.03
N ASP A 401 2.85 0.91 20.21
CA ASP A 401 3.55 0.50 21.44
C ASP A 401 2.86 -0.67 22.16
N ALA A 402 1.58 -0.92 21.84
CA ALA A 402 0.77 -1.99 22.40
C ALA A 402 0.34 -3.05 21.38
N LEU A 403 0.16 -4.28 21.87
CA LEU A 403 -0.46 -5.39 21.14
C LEU A 403 -1.90 -5.56 21.65
N GLY A 404 -2.86 -4.94 20.96
CA GLY A 404 -4.23 -4.79 21.47
C GLY A 404 -4.25 -4.11 22.85
N SER A 405 -4.93 -4.72 23.83
CA SER A 405 -5.05 -4.21 25.20
C SER A 405 -4.08 -4.86 26.20
N ILE A 406 -3.14 -5.70 25.74
CA ILE A 406 -2.28 -6.48 26.64
C ILE A 406 -1.07 -5.64 27.07
N LEU A 407 -0.91 -5.47 28.40
CA LEU A 407 0.29 -4.89 29.01
C LEU A 407 1.49 -5.83 28.80
N ARG A 408 2.31 -5.54 27.80
CA ARG A 408 3.66 -6.09 27.63
C ARG A 408 4.69 -4.97 27.80
N HIS A 409 5.93 -5.33 28.09
CA HIS A 409 7.06 -4.40 27.99
C HIS A 409 7.65 -4.56 26.58
N PRO A 410 7.29 -3.68 25.63
CA PRO A 410 7.76 -3.83 24.27
C PRO A 410 9.25 -3.55 24.15
N HIS A 411 9.93 -4.34 23.31
CA HIS A 411 11.32 -4.12 22.94
C HIS A 411 11.44 -3.04 21.88
N GLY A 412 12.45 -2.16 22.01
CA GLY A 412 12.71 -1.13 21.02
C GLY A 412 11.57 -0.09 20.91
N VAL A 413 10.85 0.18 22.00
CA VAL A 413 9.80 1.22 22.05
C VAL A 413 10.11 2.20 23.18
N ASN A 414 9.99 1.76 24.44
CA ASN A 414 10.26 2.58 25.62
C ASN A 414 11.73 3.04 25.67
N GLU A 415 12.63 2.16 25.23
CA GLU A 415 14.06 2.42 25.11
C GLU A 415 14.58 1.80 23.80
N PRO A 416 15.65 2.36 23.21
CA PRO A 416 16.28 1.75 22.05
C PRO A 416 16.83 0.35 22.37
N TYR A 417 16.65 -0.58 21.44
CA TYR A 417 17.22 -1.92 21.50
C TYR A 417 18.45 -2.02 20.60
N GLN A 418 19.60 -2.34 21.18
CA GLN A 418 20.85 -2.51 20.46
C GLN A 418 20.97 -3.92 19.87
N LEU A 419 21.11 -4.02 18.54
CA LEU A 419 21.33 -5.26 17.82
C LEU A 419 22.82 -5.63 17.79
N LYS A 420 23.12 -6.93 17.82
CA LYS A 420 24.46 -7.48 17.52
C LYS A 420 24.71 -7.60 16.01
N ASP A 421 25.94 -7.97 15.65
CA ASP A 421 26.44 -8.06 14.27
C ASP A 421 25.75 -9.12 13.39
N ASP A 422 24.93 -10.00 13.94
CA ASP A 422 24.15 -11.01 13.21
C ASP A 422 22.65 -10.97 13.49
N GLU A 423 22.16 -9.94 14.20
CA GLU A 423 20.78 -9.84 14.67
C GLU A 423 19.96 -8.85 13.82
N TYR A 424 18.70 -9.21 13.55
CA TYR A 424 17.75 -8.37 12.83
C TYR A 424 16.51 -8.12 13.68
N PHE A 425 15.95 -6.91 13.57
CA PHE A 425 14.66 -6.55 14.17
C PHE A 425 13.58 -6.54 13.10
N VAL A 426 12.44 -7.18 13.33
CA VAL A 426 11.39 -7.39 12.32
C VAL A 426 10.02 -6.99 12.84
N LEU A 427 9.21 -6.35 11.99
CA LEU A 427 7.87 -5.87 12.35
C LEU A 427 6.83 -6.37 11.35
N GLY A 428 5.59 -6.51 11.81
CA GLY A 428 4.45 -6.76 10.91
C GLY A 428 3.79 -5.47 10.44
N ASP A 429 3.36 -5.44 9.18
CA ASP A 429 2.69 -4.27 8.59
C ASP A 429 1.31 -4.01 9.21
N ASN A 430 0.67 -5.03 9.80
CA ASN A 430 -0.53 -4.87 10.62
C ASN A 430 -0.13 -4.73 12.08
N SER A 431 0.37 -3.54 12.42
CA SER A 431 1.05 -3.29 13.68
C SER A 431 0.24 -3.68 14.94
N PRO A 432 -1.06 -3.33 15.07
CA PRO A 432 -1.83 -3.57 16.29
C PRO A 432 -2.04 -5.05 16.67
N VAL A 433 -1.92 -5.97 15.70
CA VAL A 433 -2.15 -7.42 15.89
C VAL A 433 -0.92 -8.26 15.58
N SER A 434 0.21 -7.63 15.26
CA SER A 434 1.43 -8.33 14.90
C SER A 434 2.22 -8.76 16.12
N ASN A 435 2.21 -10.07 16.40
CA ASN A 435 3.20 -10.68 17.29
C ASN A 435 4.58 -10.72 16.59
N ASP A 436 5.40 -9.71 16.85
CA ASP A 436 6.71 -9.49 16.23
C ASP A 436 7.79 -9.11 17.26
N SER A 437 8.94 -8.61 16.79
CA SER A 437 10.10 -8.27 17.63
C SER A 437 9.77 -7.40 18.85
N ARG A 438 8.73 -6.55 18.78
CA ARG A 438 8.31 -5.75 19.94
C ARG A 438 7.83 -6.61 21.09
N PHE A 439 7.17 -7.73 20.83
CA PHE A 439 6.35 -8.44 21.82
C PHE A 439 6.79 -9.87 22.13
N TRP A 440 7.78 -10.40 21.42
CA TRP A 440 8.32 -11.74 21.69
C TRP A 440 8.95 -11.84 23.08
N SER A 441 8.57 -12.86 23.84
CA SER A 441 8.96 -13.04 25.24
C SER A 441 10.38 -13.57 25.44
N GLY A 442 10.94 -14.26 24.44
CA GLY A 442 12.28 -14.84 24.51
C GLY A 442 13.35 -13.86 24.03
N SER A 443 13.52 -13.80 22.72
CA SER A 443 14.46 -12.91 22.04
C SER A 443 13.70 -12.03 21.05
N PRO A 444 13.89 -10.70 21.03
CA PRO A 444 13.22 -9.82 20.08
C PRO A 444 13.86 -9.85 18.70
N VAL A 445 14.95 -10.59 18.50
CA VAL A 445 15.74 -10.55 17.28
C VAL A 445 15.68 -11.85 16.50
N VAL A 446 15.87 -11.75 15.20
CA VAL A 446 16.05 -12.88 14.29
C VAL A 446 17.53 -12.96 13.92
N PRO A 447 18.26 -14.01 14.34
CA PRO A 447 19.63 -14.24 13.87
C PRO A 447 19.67 -14.46 12.35
N ARG A 448 20.73 -14.00 11.68
CA ARG A 448 20.92 -14.16 10.23
C ARG A 448 20.69 -15.60 9.76
N SER A 449 21.13 -16.59 10.53
CA SER A 449 21.02 -18.01 10.20
C SER A 449 19.59 -18.56 10.15
N MET A 450 18.61 -17.84 10.71
CA MET A 450 17.21 -18.28 10.72
C MET A 450 16.42 -17.81 9.49
N PHE A 451 16.99 -16.94 8.65
CA PHE A 451 16.33 -16.47 7.44
C PHE A 451 16.22 -17.58 6.39
N LEU A 452 14.98 -17.79 5.91
CA LEU A 452 14.62 -18.81 4.93
C LEU A 452 14.65 -18.27 3.49
N GLY A 453 14.31 -16.99 3.29
CA GLY A 453 14.34 -16.37 1.96
C GLY A 453 13.43 -15.15 1.80
N LYS A 454 13.44 -14.58 0.59
CA LYS A 454 12.57 -13.44 0.23
C LYS A 454 11.30 -13.92 -0.46
N PRO A 455 10.09 -13.68 0.11
CA PRO A 455 8.85 -13.86 -0.63
C PRO A 455 8.77 -12.83 -1.76
N PHE A 456 8.43 -13.27 -2.97
CA PHE A 456 8.44 -12.40 -4.16
C PHE A 456 7.14 -12.44 -4.97
N LEU A 457 6.29 -13.45 -4.78
CA LEU A 457 5.05 -13.60 -5.52
C LEU A 457 3.96 -14.18 -4.62
N VAL A 458 2.82 -13.50 -4.54
CA VAL A 458 1.57 -14.14 -4.10
C VAL A 458 1.06 -14.98 -5.28
N HIS A 459 1.06 -16.30 -5.14
CA HIS A 459 0.73 -17.24 -6.19
C HIS A 459 -0.50 -18.06 -5.82
N LEU A 460 -1.38 -18.34 -6.78
CA LEU A 460 -2.58 -19.17 -6.58
C LEU A 460 -3.35 -18.84 -5.27
N PRO A 461 -3.62 -17.56 -4.95
CA PRO A 461 -4.58 -17.26 -3.90
C PRO A 461 -5.92 -17.85 -4.32
N GLY A 462 -6.75 -18.27 -3.37
CA GLY A 462 -8.01 -18.90 -3.73
C GLY A 462 -9.14 -18.55 -2.78
N GLN A 463 -10.32 -18.65 -3.37
CA GLN A 463 -11.60 -18.34 -2.76
C GLN A 463 -12.44 -19.60 -2.64
N VAL A 464 -13.32 -19.61 -1.65
CA VAL A 464 -14.29 -20.66 -1.43
C VAL A 464 -15.56 -20.30 -2.18
N VAL A 465 -15.94 -21.11 -3.17
CA VAL A 465 -17.13 -20.92 -4.00
C VAL A 465 -18.13 -22.03 -3.71
N ALA A 466 -19.36 -21.65 -3.37
CA ALA A 466 -20.46 -22.60 -3.30
C ALA A 466 -20.89 -22.98 -4.72
N LEU A 467 -20.59 -24.21 -5.14
CA LEU A 467 -21.02 -24.79 -6.41
C LEU A 467 -21.52 -26.20 -6.10
N GLU A 468 -22.70 -26.56 -6.63
CA GLU A 468 -23.22 -27.92 -6.51
C GLU A 468 -22.77 -28.72 -7.73
N VAL A 469 -21.67 -29.45 -7.56
CA VAL A 469 -21.09 -30.29 -8.61
C VAL A 469 -20.72 -31.63 -7.96
N PHE A 470 -21.02 -32.75 -8.61
CA PHE A 470 -20.72 -34.11 -8.13
C PHE A 470 -21.04 -34.41 -6.63
N GLY A 471 -22.12 -33.84 -6.08
CA GLY A 471 -22.52 -34.06 -4.68
C GLY A 471 -21.67 -33.37 -3.62
N ARG A 472 -20.79 -32.44 -4.01
CA ARG A 472 -20.11 -31.48 -3.12
C ARG A 472 -20.70 -30.09 -3.34
N SER A 473 -20.80 -29.32 -2.27
CA SER A 473 -21.44 -27.99 -2.29
C SER A 473 -20.46 -26.83 -2.21
N VAL A 474 -19.16 -27.10 -2.01
CA VAL A 474 -18.13 -26.07 -1.77
C VAL A 474 -16.82 -26.47 -2.44
N TYR A 475 -16.24 -25.54 -3.22
CA TYR A 475 -15.02 -25.72 -3.98
C TYR A 475 -14.01 -24.60 -3.70
N TRP A 476 -12.73 -24.96 -3.66
CA TRP A 476 -11.64 -24.00 -3.70
C TRP A 476 -11.29 -23.68 -5.15
N VAL A 477 -11.33 -22.40 -5.50
CA VAL A 477 -11.04 -21.92 -6.86
C VAL A 477 -9.93 -20.87 -6.80
N PRO A 478 -8.85 -20.99 -7.60
CA PRO A 478 -7.85 -19.94 -7.71
C PRO A 478 -8.45 -18.62 -8.16
N ASP A 479 -8.07 -17.51 -7.53
CA ASP A 479 -8.43 -16.15 -7.92
C ASP A 479 -7.22 -15.43 -8.57
N PRO A 480 -7.12 -15.41 -9.91
CA PRO A 480 -5.98 -14.80 -10.58
C PRO A 480 -5.87 -13.29 -10.36
N ARG A 481 -6.95 -12.59 -9.96
CA ARG A 481 -6.95 -11.13 -9.71
C ARG A 481 -6.01 -10.73 -8.58
N ARG A 482 -5.69 -11.67 -7.70
CA ARG A 482 -4.88 -11.46 -6.49
C ARG A 482 -3.43 -11.90 -6.65
N ILE A 483 -3.07 -12.49 -7.79
CA ILE A 483 -1.67 -12.83 -8.11
C ILE A 483 -0.92 -11.53 -8.31
N ARG A 484 0.11 -11.30 -7.49
CA ARG A 484 0.87 -10.05 -7.50
C ARG A 484 2.28 -10.26 -6.97
N TYR A 485 3.23 -9.45 -7.46
CA TYR A 485 4.56 -9.41 -6.89
C TYR A 485 4.55 -8.79 -5.49
N ILE A 486 5.48 -9.25 -4.66
CA ILE A 486 5.76 -8.71 -3.33
C ILE A 486 7.02 -7.87 -3.50
N TYR A 487 6.89 -6.57 -3.24
CA TYR A 487 7.96 -5.59 -3.43
C TYR A 487 8.88 -5.55 -2.20
#